data_AF-A0A2V5KNU7-F1
#
_entry.id   AF-A0A2V5KNU7-F1
#
_cell.length_a   1.000
_cell.length_b   1.000
_cell.length_c   1.000
_cell.angle_alpha   90.00
_cell.angle_beta   90.00
_cell.angle_gamma   90.00
#
_symmetry.space_group_name_H-M   'P 1'
#
loop_
_entity.id
_entity.type
_entity.pdbx_description
1 polymer ?
#
loop_
_entity_poly.entity_id
_entity_poly.type
_entity_poly.pdbx_seq_one_letter_code
_entity_poly.pdbx_strand_id
1 'polypeptide(L)'
;MKWITALVTLVNLSVVSGVLLGLAGRGLNTLSAALALMCGAAFAVAAYLVTSDKAVRQEAANGPELPRKSRDDSEPESTKHTRTWSALMRYRRVWFWAMAVCFGAFAIRSFCWLFYIDGSDYKIQSPNNLGDLSLHLTLIKNFANGVALWPDSPIYVFSKLRYPAGIDFFNALLSLVHVDLIIGLVWVGLLSSLAIFYGFYRWGGTFAIAGFLFNGGIAGFQFFKTFQFLDYQGTAADIAHRQIAWKSIVLSMLVTQRGWLYAIPAGLVLLWHWREKFFSQGAAVSEPPGTLPEHGGLEPAAPCPRGPLPFWVELSIYASMPLFHMHTFIALTIVLIVGMFFERASELTFIINLVRASGIAGIGRLVSHPKMWPEIFRGAPIRRHAAAMLIAAFIPATFFVWLTTDQFHAASVLKWHPGWAQDSSELGAPYFRLGPKDFGSSTMFGQLLQKTWNGVIAPFFQFWLPNFGLWVPLAMGLVGMVGWRIWKRKWRWGERPPADIAFVLAAVMIFGVGYFVQTAPWEWDNLKLM
;
A
#
# COMPACT_ATOMS: atom_id res chain seq x y z
N MET A 1 -10.56 -9.23 7.55
CA MET A 1 -9.54 -8.20 7.85
C MET A 1 -9.11 -8.16 9.32
N LYS A 2 -9.96 -8.51 10.28
CA LYS A 2 -9.62 -8.51 11.73
C LYS A 2 -8.27 -9.16 12.07
N TRP A 3 -7.99 -10.34 11.53
CA TRP A 3 -6.75 -11.07 11.78
C TRP A 3 -5.50 -10.34 11.30
N ILE A 4 -5.54 -9.73 10.09
CA ILE A 4 -4.42 -8.91 9.61
C ILE A 4 -4.26 -7.69 10.51
N THR A 5 -5.35 -7.01 10.87
CA THR A 5 -5.29 -5.86 11.77
C THR A 5 -4.63 -6.22 13.10
N ALA A 6 -4.98 -7.38 13.69
CA ALA A 6 -4.35 -7.87 14.90
C ALA A 6 -2.85 -8.16 14.71
N LEU A 7 -2.48 -8.86 13.63
CA LEU A 7 -1.08 -9.21 13.33
C LEU A 7 -0.20 -7.96 13.10
N VAL A 8 -0.70 -7.00 12.31
CA VAL A 8 0.01 -5.74 12.08
C VAL A 8 0.09 -4.94 13.38
N THR A 9 -0.97 -4.92 14.19
CA THR A 9 -0.94 -4.23 15.50
C THR A 9 0.06 -4.87 16.47
N LEU A 10 0.16 -6.21 16.49
CA LEU A 10 1.14 -6.95 17.26
C LEU A 10 2.56 -6.49 16.92
N VAL A 11 2.93 -6.55 15.63
CA VAL A 11 4.27 -6.17 15.18
C VAL A 11 4.53 -4.69 15.48
N ASN A 12 3.58 -3.83 15.13
CA ASN A 12 3.68 -2.39 15.35
C ASN A 12 3.99 -2.04 16.81
N LEU A 13 3.11 -2.44 17.73
CA LEU A 13 3.19 -2.02 19.11
C LEU A 13 4.26 -2.77 19.89
N SER A 14 4.67 -3.97 19.43
CA SER A 14 5.90 -4.60 19.93
C SER A 14 7.12 -3.74 19.60
N VAL A 15 7.25 -3.30 18.35
CA VAL A 15 8.39 -2.47 17.91
C VAL A 15 8.38 -1.12 18.60
N VAL A 16 7.24 -0.41 18.60
CA VAL A 16 7.14 0.91 19.24
C VAL A 16 7.45 0.82 20.74
N SER A 17 6.88 -0.17 21.44
CA SER A 17 7.17 -0.37 22.87
C SER A 17 8.63 -0.74 23.10
N GLY A 18 9.21 -1.62 22.27
CA GLY A 18 10.60 -2.01 22.38
C GLY A 18 11.57 -0.86 22.12
N VAL A 19 11.26 0.03 21.16
CA VAL A 19 12.04 1.26 20.92
C VAL A 19 12.02 2.15 22.16
N LEU A 20 10.84 2.41 22.73
CA LEU A 20 10.70 3.25 23.93
C LEU A 20 11.42 2.64 25.14
N LEU A 21 11.24 1.35 25.39
CA LEU A 21 11.90 0.63 26.49
C LEU A 21 13.41 0.59 26.31
N GLY A 22 13.91 0.33 25.09
CA GLY A 22 15.34 0.31 24.83
C GLY A 22 15.99 1.70 24.83
N LEU A 23 15.26 2.77 24.47
CA LEU A 23 15.73 4.15 24.67
C LEU A 23 15.87 4.47 26.16
N ALA A 24 14.86 4.10 26.97
CA ALA A 24 14.89 4.30 28.41
C ALA A 24 15.97 3.45 29.12
N GLY A 25 16.16 2.21 28.65
CA GLY A 25 17.11 1.24 29.18
C GLY A 25 18.54 1.33 28.61
N ARG A 26 18.80 2.26 27.68
CA ARG A 26 20.06 2.37 26.91
C ARG A 26 20.46 1.06 26.21
N GLY A 27 19.48 0.34 25.68
CA GLY A 27 19.65 -0.92 24.96
C GLY A 27 18.53 -1.90 25.26
N LEU A 28 18.41 -2.92 24.41
CA LEU A 28 17.47 -4.02 24.63
C LEU A 28 18.10 -5.12 25.50
N ASN A 29 17.25 -5.74 26.31
CA ASN A 29 17.53 -6.97 27.04
C ASN A 29 16.29 -7.88 27.00
N THR A 30 16.44 -9.12 27.49
CA THR A 30 15.35 -10.12 27.51
C THR A 30 14.08 -9.61 28.19
N LEU A 31 14.19 -8.85 29.29
CA LEU A 31 13.02 -8.30 29.99
C LEU A 31 12.29 -7.25 29.14
N SER A 32 13.02 -6.29 28.59
CA SER A 32 12.44 -5.25 27.71
C SER A 32 11.80 -5.86 26.46
N ALA A 33 12.40 -6.90 25.90
CA ALA A 33 11.86 -7.63 24.75
C ALA A 33 10.57 -8.38 25.08
N ALA A 34 10.55 -9.11 26.21
CA ALA A 34 9.35 -9.79 26.68
C ALA A 34 8.21 -8.81 26.96
N LEU A 35 8.49 -7.70 27.65
CA LEU A 35 7.50 -6.65 27.92
C LEU A 35 6.95 -6.02 26.64
N ALA A 36 7.81 -5.74 25.67
CA ALA A 36 7.42 -5.20 24.38
C ALA A 36 6.50 -6.16 23.61
N LEU A 37 6.84 -7.45 23.54
CA LEU A 37 6.02 -8.47 22.88
C LEU A 37 4.68 -8.70 23.60
N MET A 38 4.67 -8.71 24.93
CA MET A 38 3.43 -8.81 25.71
C MET A 38 2.51 -7.60 25.48
N CYS A 39 3.09 -6.39 25.44
CA CYS A 39 2.37 -5.17 25.10
C CYS A 39 1.74 -5.28 23.70
N GLY A 40 2.53 -5.65 22.69
CA GLY A 40 2.04 -5.88 21.33
C GLY A 40 0.91 -6.91 21.27
N ALA A 41 1.03 -8.04 21.98
CA ALA A 41 0.01 -9.07 22.04
C ALA A 41 -1.30 -8.59 22.68
N ALA A 42 -1.21 -7.85 23.80
CA ALA A 42 -2.37 -7.28 24.47
C ALA A 42 -3.15 -6.32 23.55
N PHE A 43 -2.44 -5.41 22.88
CA PHE A 43 -3.08 -4.49 21.93
C PHE A 43 -3.56 -5.19 20.65
N ALA A 44 -2.90 -6.26 20.20
CA ALA A 44 -3.38 -7.06 19.08
C ALA A 44 -4.74 -7.71 19.39
N VAL A 45 -4.91 -8.24 20.60
CA VAL A 45 -6.19 -8.76 21.09
C VAL A 45 -7.23 -7.63 21.14
N ALA A 46 -6.88 -6.47 21.70
CA ALA A 46 -7.79 -5.32 21.73
C ALA A 46 -8.20 -4.86 20.31
N ALA A 47 -7.25 -4.78 19.37
CA ALA A 47 -7.51 -4.45 17.98
C ALA A 47 -8.41 -5.50 17.31
N TYR A 48 -8.19 -6.78 17.56
CA TYR A 48 -9.02 -7.86 17.04
C TYR A 48 -10.48 -7.74 17.49
N LEU A 49 -10.69 -7.51 18.79
CA LEU A 49 -12.02 -7.42 19.40
C LEU A 49 -12.80 -6.19 18.90
N VAL A 50 -12.12 -5.05 18.77
CA VAL A 50 -12.77 -3.78 18.40
C VAL A 50 -12.92 -3.63 16.88
N THR A 51 -12.09 -4.29 16.07
CA THR A 51 -12.21 -4.23 14.60
C THR A 51 -13.49 -4.94 14.15
N SER A 52 -14.27 -4.26 13.31
CA SER A 52 -15.51 -4.79 12.72
C SER A 52 -15.30 -5.21 11.27
N ASP A 53 -15.73 -6.42 10.91
CA ASP A 53 -15.73 -6.90 9.52
C ASP A 53 -17.17 -7.06 9.05
N LYS A 54 -17.69 -6.07 8.32
CA LYS A 54 -19.09 -6.02 7.92
C LYS A 54 -19.47 -7.11 6.90
N ALA A 55 -18.51 -7.63 6.12
CA ALA A 55 -18.79 -8.62 5.08
C ALA A 55 -19.27 -9.97 5.64
N VAL A 56 -18.74 -10.39 6.79
CA VAL A 56 -19.21 -11.61 7.48
C VAL A 56 -20.65 -11.44 7.98
N ARG A 57 -21.06 -10.20 8.29
CA ARG A 57 -22.38 -9.90 8.84
C ARG A 57 -23.48 -9.86 7.77
N GLN A 58 -23.18 -9.40 6.56
CA GLN A 58 -24.14 -9.43 5.44
C GLN A 58 -24.37 -10.85 4.89
N GLU A 59 -23.34 -11.69 4.87
CA GLU A 59 -23.47 -13.10 4.44
C GLU A 59 -24.26 -13.93 5.46
N ALA A 60 -24.14 -13.62 6.76
CA ALA A 60 -24.95 -14.23 7.82
C ALA A 60 -26.39 -13.68 7.90
N ALA A 61 -26.60 -12.41 7.53
CA ALA A 61 -27.94 -11.79 7.52
C ALA A 61 -28.77 -12.16 6.28
N ASN A 62 -28.11 -12.43 5.14
CA ASN A 62 -28.74 -12.89 3.90
C ASN A 62 -28.71 -14.41 3.75
N GLY A 63 -28.92 -15.15 4.84
CA GLY A 63 -29.18 -16.59 4.77
C GLY A 63 -30.34 -16.88 3.80
N PRO A 64 -30.33 -18.00 3.07
CA PRO A 64 -31.28 -18.21 1.98
C PRO A 64 -32.71 -18.27 2.52
N GLU A 65 -33.51 -17.23 2.25
CA GLU A 65 -34.96 -17.34 2.31
C GLU A 65 -35.38 -18.43 1.31
N LEU A 66 -35.85 -19.56 1.83
CA LEU A 66 -36.48 -20.60 1.03
C LEU A 66 -37.64 -19.98 0.23
N PRO A 67 -37.63 -20.07 -1.11
CA PRO A 67 -38.71 -19.52 -1.91
C PRO A 67 -40.00 -20.28 -1.57
N ARG A 68 -41.01 -19.54 -1.08
CA ARG A 68 -42.38 -20.05 -0.97
C ARG A 68 -42.84 -20.46 -2.38
N LYS A 69 -43.07 -21.76 -2.54
CA LYS A 69 -43.43 -22.43 -3.79
C LYS A 69 -44.82 -21.97 -4.24
N SER A 70 -44.92 -20.98 -5.11
CA SER A 70 -46.10 -20.79 -5.96
C SER A 70 -45.87 -21.50 -7.29
N ARG A 71 -46.70 -22.51 -7.50
CA ARG A 71 -46.78 -23.36 -8.69
C ARG A 71 -47.42 -22.54 -9.81
N ASP A 72 -46.68 -22.26 -10.88
CA ASP A 72 -47.29 -22.13 -12.20
C ASP A 72 -46.28 -22.44 -13.31
N ASP A 73 -46.78 -23.12 -14.34
CA ASP A 73 -46.03 -23.78 -15.39
C ASP A 73 -45.60 -22.79 -16.50
N SER A 74 -44.29 -22.51 -16.58
CA SER A 74 -43.64 -22.05 -17.82
C SER A 74 -42.14 -22.36 -17.72
N GLU A 75 -41.59 -23.12 -18.67
CA GLU A 75 -40.13 -23.35 -18.77
C GLU A 75 -39.37 -22.01 -18.78
N PRO A 76 -38.47 -21.70 -17.82
CA PRO A 76 -37.96 -20.34 -17.72
C PRO A 76 -36.48 -20.22 -18.12
N GLU A 77 -36.15 -19.07 -18.71
CA GLU A 77 -34.79 -18.51 -18.87
C GLU A 77 -33.92 -18.58 -17.59
N SER A 78 -34.55 -18.80 -16.43
CA SER A 78 -33.90 -19.02 -15.14
C SER A 78 -32.88 -20.17 -15.15
N THR A 79 -33.11 -21.25 -15.92
CA THR A 79 -32.17 -22.39 -15.98
C THR A 79 -30.89 -22.05 -16.75
N LYS A 80 -30.97 -21.22 -17.79
CA LYS A 80 -29.78 -20.74 -18.53
C LYS A 80 -28.95 -19.80 -17.66
N HIS A 81 -29.60 -18.84 -16.99
CA HIS A 81 -28.94 -17.90 -16.07
C HIS A 81 -28.29 -18.61 -14.88
N THR A 82 -28.94 -19.65 -14.34
CA THR A 82 -28.39 -20.47 -13.24
C THR A 82 -27.19 -21.31 -13.70
N ARG A 83 -27.22 -21.85 -14.92
CA ARG A 83 -26.12 -22.63 -15.49
C ARG A 83 -24.89 -21.77 -15.81
N THR A 84 -25.07 -20.56 -16.35
CA THR A 84 -23.97 -19.60 -16.56
C THR A 84 -23.38 -19.11 -15.23
N TRP A 85 -24.22 -18.81 -14.24
CA TRP A 85 -23.76 -18.36 -12.92
C TRP A 85 -22.97 -19.46 -12.17
N SER A 86 -23.42 -20.72 -12.23
CA SER A 86 -22.69 -21.85 -11.64
C SER A 86 -21.36 -22.14 -12.34
N ALA A 87 -21.28 -21.98 -13.66
CA ALA A 87 -20.02 -22.08 -14.41
C ALA A 87 -19.05 -20.95 -14.05
N LEU A 88 -19.53 -19.71 -13.95
CA LEU A 88 -18.74 -18.54 -13.56
C LEU A 88 -18.20 -18.66 -12.12
N MET A 89 -19.02 -19.15 -11.20
CA MET A 89 -18.62 -19.41 -9.80
C MET A 89 -17.57 -20.51 -9.72
N ARG A 90 -17.72 -21.57 -10.51
CA ARG A 90 -16.71 -22.64 -10.62
C ARG A 90 -15.39 -22.09 -11.15
N TYR A 91 -15.42 -21.30 -12.23
CA TYR A 91 -14.24 -20.67 -12.80
C TYR A 91 -13.54 -19.75 -11.79
N ARG A 92 -14.30 -18.89 -11.09
CA ARG A 92 -13.76 -18.01 -10.05
C ARG A 92 -13.10 -18.77 -8.91
N ARG A 93 -13.66 -19.93 -8.53
CA ARG A 93 -13.09 -20.81 -7.49
C ARG A 93 -11.81 -21.50 -7.97
N VAL A 94 -11.79 -22.01 -9.20
CA VAL A 94 -10.58 -22.60 -9.80
C VAL A 94 -9.46 -21.56 -9.91
N TRP A 95 -9.77 -20.37 -10.40
CA TRP A 95 -8.81 -19.28 -10.53
C TRP A 95 -8.27 -18.82 -9.18
N PHE A 96 -9.12 -18.75 -8.15
CA PHE A 96 -8.68 -18.48 -6.77
C PHE A 96 -7.65 -19.51 -6.29
N TRP A 97 -7.94 -20.80 -6.43
CA TRP A 97 -7.02 -21.84 -5.99
C TRP A 97 -5.74 -21.87 -6.81
N ALA A 98 -5.80 -21.62 -8.12
CA ALA A 98 -4.61 -21.49 -8.95
C ALA A 98 -3.70 -20.37 -8.44
N MET A 99 -4.25 -19.19 -8.18
CA MET A 99 -3.48 -18.07 -7.61
C MET A 99 -2.97 -18.36 -6.20
N ALA A 100 -3.77 -19.03 -5.36
CA ALA A 100 -3.36 -19.42 -4.01
C ALA A 100 -2.18 -20.41 -4.04
N VAL A 101 -2.20 -21.39 -4.93
CA VAL A 101 -1.11 -22.36 -5.11
C VAL A 101 0.14 -21.67 -5.64
N CYS A 102 0.03 -20.81 -6.66
CA CYS A 102 1.19 -20.06 -7.18
C CYS A 102 1.82 -19.16 -6.11
N PHE A 103 0.99 -18.42 -5.36
CA PHE A 103 1.47 -17.55 -4.29
C PHE A 103 2.07 -18.34 -3.14
N GLY A 104 1.45 -19.46 -2.75
CA GLY A 104 1.96 -20.35 -1.71
C GLY A 104 3.30 -20.98 -2.09
N ALA A 105 3.43 -21.46 -3.34
CA ALA A 105 4.67 -21.99 -3.87
C ALA A 105 5.78 -20.92 -3.88
N PHE A 106 5.46 -19.69 -4.30
CA PHE A 106 6.36 -18.55 -4.20
C PHE A 106 6.80 -18.32 -2.73
N ALA A 107 5.85 -18.18 -1.80
CA ALA A 107 6.14 -17.85 -0.41
C ALA A 107 7.00 -18.93 0.26
N ILE A 108 6.65 -20.21 0.10
CA ILE A 108 7.42 -21.33 0.64
C ILE A 108 8.82 -21.34 0.04
N ARG A 109 8.92 -21.23 -1.29
CA ARG A 109 10.22 -21.29 -1.97
C ARG A 109 11.14 -20.15 -1.55
N SER A 110 10.60 -18.94 -1.43
CA SER A 110 11.38 -17.73 -1.14
C SER A 110 11.75 -17.61 0.34
N PHE A 111 10.86 -17.98 1.27
CA PHE A 111 11.11 -17.80 2.70
C PHE A 111 11.73 -19.01 3.38
N CYS A 112 11.38 -20.24 3.01
CA CYS A 112 12.02 -21.43 3.60
C CYS A 112 13.48 -21.62 3.14
N TRP A 113 13.86 -21.04 1.99
CA TRP A 113 15.25 -20.99 1.50
C TRP A 113 15.80 -19.55 1.50
N LEU A 114 15.26 -18.69 2.37
CA LEU A 114 15.75 -17.32 2.52
C LEU A 114 17.20 -17.30 2.97
N PHE A 115 17.50 -18.08 4.01
CA PHE A 115 18.81 -18.31 4.59
C PHE A 115 18.83 -19.73 5.15
N TYR A 116 19.68 -20.59 4.62
CA TYR A 116 19.73 -22.00 5.02
C TYR A 116 21.17 -22.50 5.11
N ILE A 117 21.34 -23.55 5.88
CA ILE A 117 22.64 -24.20 6.10
C ILE A 117 22.68 -25.42 5.18
N ASP A 118 23.75 -25.53 4.39
CA ASP A 118 24.01 -26.66 3.51
C ASP A 118 25.45 -27.13 3.74
N GLY A 119 25.61 -28.21 4.50
CA GLY A 119 26.92 -28.66 4.98
C GLY A 119 27.54 -27.64 5.93
N SER A 120 28.72 -27.14 5.56
CA SER A 120 29.43 -26.06 6.26
C SER A 120 29.02 -24.66 5.82
N ASP A 121 28.22 -24.55 4.77
CA ASP A 121 28.03 -23.29 4.06
C ASP A 121 26.69 -22.65 4.42
N TYR A 122 26.72 -21.34 4.62
CA TYR A 122 25.51 -20.52 4.65
C TYR A 122 25.11 -20.16 3.22
N LYS A 123 23.91 -20.55 2.81
CA LYS A 123 23.39 -20.32 1.47
C LYS A 123 22.15 -19.45 1.47
N ILE A 124 22.02 -18.67 0.40
CA ILE A 124 20.91 -17.77 0.12
C ILE A 124 20.44 -18.09 -1.30
N GLN A 125 19.12 -18.23 -1.50
CA GLN A 125 18.57 -18.56 -2.81
C GLN A 125 18.82 -17.47 -3.86
N SER A 126 18.55 -16.21 -3.52
CA SER A 126 18.45 -15.12 -4.49
C SER A 126 19.72 -14.26 -4.48
N PRO A 127 20.36 -14.02 -5.64
CA PRO A 127 21.53 -13.14 -5.70
C PRO A 127 21.19 -11.70 -5.29
N ASN A 128 19.97 -11.24 -5.59
CA ASN A 128 19.48 -9.93 -5.15
C ASN A 128 19.36 -9.82 -3.62
N ASN A 129 19.20 -10.94 -2.92
CA ASN A 129 19.07 -10.97 -1.46
C ASN A 129 20.40 -11.17 -0.74
N LEU A 130 21.48 -11.50 -1.46
CA LEU A 130 22.77 -11.79 -0.84
C LEU A 130 23.30 -10.58 -0.05
N GLY A 131 23.29 -9.39 -0.67
CA GLY A 131 23.69 -8.15 -0.03
C GLY A 131 22.70 -7.71 1.06
N ASP A 132 21.41 -7.61 0.72
CA ASP A 132 20.38 -7.11 1.63
C ASP A 132 20.22 -7.98 2.89
N LEU A 133 20.25 -9.31 2.75
CA LEU A 133 20.10 -10.20 3.90
C LEU A 133 21.26 -10.08 4.89
N SER A 134 22.49 -9.89 4.40
CA SER A 134 23.65 -9.69 5.27
C SER A 134 23.53 -8.41 6.11
N LEU A 135 23.02 -7.33 5.52
CA LEU A 135 22.65 -6.09 6.22
C LEU A 135 21.60 -6.38 7.30
N HIS A 136 20.51 -7.04 6.94
CA HIS A 136 19.42 -7.35 7.86
C HIS A 136 19.85 -8.23 9.04
N LEU A 137 20.61 -9.29 8.80
CA LEU A 137 21.18 -10.14 9.85
C LEU A 137 22.07 -9.36 10.81
N THR A 138 22.87 -8.43 10.27
CA THR A 138 23.73 -7.55 11.06
C THR A 138 22.89 -6.63 11.94
N LEU A 139 21.84 -6.00 11.39
CA LEU A 139 20.94 -5.13 12.17
C LEU A 139 20.24 -5.89 13.30
N ILE A 140 19.67 -7.07 13.01
CA ILE A 140 18.97 -7.90 14.01
C ILE A 140 19.91 -8.25 15.16
N LYS A 141 21.11 -8.77 14.86
CA LYS A 141 22.09 -9.11 15.87
C LYS A 141 22.59 -7.90 16.65
N ASN A 142 22.79 -6.76 15.97
CA ASN A 142 23.22 -5.54 16.63
C ASN A 142 22.21 -5.08 17.69
N PHE A 143 20.92 -5.04 17.35
CA PHE A 143 19.85 -4.72 18.31
C PHE A 143 19.77 -5.76 19.45
N ALA A 144 19.88 -7.05 19.14
CA ALA A 144 19.82 -8.12 20.13
C ALA A 144 21.03 -8.13 21.09
N ASN A 145 22.17 -7.56 20.69
CA ASN A 145 23.35 -7.42 21.55
C ASN A 145 23.22 -6.32 22.61
N GLY A 146 22.09 -5.62 22.68
CA GLY A 146 21.83 -4.62 23.72
C GLY A 146 22.58 -3.32 23.55
N VAL A 147 22.96 -2.98 22.31
CA VAL A 147 23.55 -1.67 21.98
C VAL A 147 22.62 -0.52 22.37
N ALA A 148 23.21 0.64 22.72
CA ALA A 148 22.44 1.82 23.05
C ALA A 148 21.53 2.25 21.90
N LEU A 149 20.24 2.42 22.17
CA LEU A 149 19.28 2.89 21.17
C LEU A 149 19.24 4.44 21.16
N TRP A 150 19.07 5.10 20.02
CA TRP A 150 19.17 4.55 18.66
C TRP A 150 20.65 4.32 18.28
N PRO A 151 21.01 3.17 17.70
CA PRO A 151 22.40 2.75 17.63
C PRO A 151 23.22 3.50 16.58
N ASP A 152 24.53 3.46 16.79
CA ASP A 152 25.49 3.75 15.73
C ASP A 152 25.33 2.75 14.58
N SER A 153 25.72 3.17 13.38
CA SER A 153 25.73 2.31 12.21
C SER A 153 26.68 1.14 12.44
N PRO A 154 26.21 -0.11 12.34
CA PRO A 154 27.09 -1.27 12.48
C PRO A 154 28.04 -1.46 11.27
N ILE A 155 27.89 -0.63 10.23
CA ILE A 155 28.65 -0.69 8.98
C ILE A 155 29.67 0.45 8.88
N TYR A 156 29.31 1.64 9.36
CA TYR A 156 30.13 2.84 9.24
C TYR A 156 30.46 3.41 10.61
N VAL A 157 31.75 3.44 10.95
CA VAL A 157 32.25 4.05 12.19
C VAL A 157 31.91 5.54 12.21
N PHE A 158 31.53 6.07 13.38
CA PHE A 158 31.14 7.47 13.60
C PHE A 158 29.90 7.94 12.82
N SER A 159 29.06 7.01 12.36
CA SER A 159 27.77 7.31 11.74
C SER A 159 26.64 6.66 12.53
N LYS A 160 25.43 7.20 12.46
CA LYS A 160 24.23 6.58 13.03
C LYS A 160 23.51 5.70 12.02
N LEU A 161 22.68 4.78 12.51
CA LEU A 161 21.85 3.94 11.66
C LEU A 161 20.77 4.76 10.94
N ARG A 162 20.88 4.84 9.60
CA ARG A 162 19.94 5.53 8.70
C ARG A 162 19.11 4.53 7.90
N TYR A 163 18.25 3.79 8.59
CA TYR A 163 17.46 2.73 7.97
C TYR A 163 16.14 2.51 8.72
N PRO A 164 15.01 2.32 8.02
CA PRO A 164 13.74 1.91 8.63
C PRO A 164 13.81 0.43 9.06
N ALA A 165 14.43 0.18 10.21
CA ALA A 165 14.74 -1.16 10.70
C ALA A 165 13.61 -1.85 11.47
N GLY A 166 12.35 -1.40 11.35
CA GLY A 166 11.26 -1.83 12.24
C GLY A 166 11.02 -3.35 12.27
N ILE A 167 11.10 -4.02 11.12
CA ILE A 167 10.92 -5.48 11.07
C ILE A 167 12.15 -6.25 11.55
N ASP A 168 13.35 -5.69 11.37
CA ASP A 168 14.59 -6.27 11.89
C ASP A 168 14.63 -6.13 13.40
N PHE A 169 14.19 -4.98 13.91
CA PHE A 169 13.98 -4.73 15.33
C PHE A 169 12.96 -5.72 15.91
N PHE A 170 11.84 -5.99 15.21
CA PHE A 170 10.88 -7.01 15.65
C PHE A 170 11.53 -8.40 15.73
N ASN A 171 12.33 -8.80 14.74
CA ASN A 171 13.07 -10.07 14.79
C ASN A 171 14.10 -10.09 15.92
N ALA A 172 14.73 -8.96 16.25
CA ALA A 172 15.64 -8.85 17.39
C ALA A 172 14.91 -9.07 18.74
N LEU A 173 13.69 -8.55 18.88
CA LEU A 173 12.84 -8.83 20.05
C LEU A 173 12.55 -10.33 20.17
N LEU A 174 12.25 -11.01 19.06
CA LEU A 174 12.04 -12.46 19.04
C LEU A 174 13.32 -13.24 19.42
N SER A 175 14.47 -12.84 18.88
CA SER A 175 15.77 -13.46 19.22
C SER A 175 16.12 -13.30 20.70
N LEU A 176 15.81 -12.14 21.31
CA LEU A 176 16.03 -11.89 22.74
C LEU A 176 15.17 -12.77 23.67
N VAL A 177 14.03 -13.27 23.18
CA VAL A 177 13.19 -14.26 23.88
C VAL A 177 13.44 -15.68 23.39
N HIS A 178 14.62 -15.95 22.84
CA HIS A 178 15.12 -17.26 22.42
C HIS A 178 14.39 -17.92 21.24
N VAL A 179 13.74 -17.13 20.38
CA VAL A 179 13.33 -17.63 19.05
C VAL A 179 14.57 -17.68 18.15
N ASP A 180 14.89 -18.86 17.62
CA ASP A 180 15.98 -19.04 16.67
C ASP A 180 15.84 -18.05 15.50
N LEU A 181 16.96 -17.45 15.10
CA LEU A 181 16.97 -16.39 14.10
C LEU A 181 16.42 -16.90 12.77
N ILE A 182 16.91 -18.02 12.25
CA ILE A 182 16.51 -18.55 10.94
C ILE A 182 15.01 -18.88 10.96
N ILE A 183 14.56 -19.58 11.99
CA ILE A 183 13.15 -19.92 12.19
C ILE A 183 12.29 -18.65 12.27
N GLY A 184 12.73 -17.62 12.99
CA GLY A 184 12.07 -16.33 13.08
C GLY A 184 11.91 -15.66 11.71
N LEU A 185 12.99 -15.62 10.90
CA LEU A 185 12.95 -15.04 9.55
C LEU A 185 11.95 -15.77 8.65
N VAL A 186 11.94 -17.12 8.70
CA VAL A 186 11.03 -17.97 7.90
C VAL A 186 9.57 -17.68 8.27
N TRP A 187 9.23 -17.74 9.56
CA TRP A 187 7.84 -17.56 9.99
C TRP A 187 7.33 -16.13 9.79
N VAL A 188 8.16 -15.12 10.04
CA VAL A 188 7.80 -13.72 9.75
C VAL A 188 7.51 -13.56 8.25
N GLY A 189 8.33 -14.15 7.38
CA GLY A 189 8.13 -14.13 5.93
C GLY A 189 6.85 -14.86 5.47
N LEU A 190 6.59 -16.06 5.99
CA LEU A 190 5.40 -16.86 5.64
C LEU A 190 4.10 -16.23 6.14
N LEU A 191 4.06 -15.77 7.39
CA LEU A 191 2.88 -15.11 7.97
C LEU A 191 2.60 -13.77 7.28
N SER A 192 3.65 -13.01 6.94
CA SER A 192 3.53 -11.82 6.12
C SER A 192 2.97 -12.15 4.74
N SER A 193 3.50 -13.18 4.07
CA SER A 193 2.99 -13.63 2.76
C SER A 193 1.51 -13.99 2.79
N LEU A 194 1.06 -14.69 3.83
CA LEU A 194 -0.36 -15.00 4.03
C LEU A 194 -1.20 -13.72 4.23
N ALA A 195 -0.71 -12.76 5.01
CA ALA A 195 -1.38 -11.48 5.22
C ALA A 195 -1.43 -10.64 3.94
N ILE A 196 -0.37 -10.63 3.13
CA ILE A 196 -0.32 -9.97 1.82
C ILE A 196 -1.34 -10.61 0.88
N PHE A 197 -1.34 -11.94 0.75
CA PHE A 197 -2.28 -12.68 -0.08
C PHE A 197 -3.74 -12.35 0.29
N TYR A 198 -4.08 -12.49 1.56
CA TYR A 198 -5.44 -12.23 2.05
C TYR A 198 -5.81 -10.74 1.93
N GLY A 199 -4.86 -9.83 2.16
CA GLY A 199 -5.01 -8.39 2.00
C GLY A 199 -5.37 -8.01 0.56
N PHE A 200 -4.57 -8.46 -0.42
CA PHE A 200 -4.83 -8.22 -1.83
C PHE A 200 -6.13 -8.88 -2.30
N TYR A 201 -6.39 -10.12 -1.88
CA TYR A 201 -7.66 -10.78 -2.17
C TYR A 201 -8.85 -9.95 -1.71
N ARG A 202 -8.78 -9.38 -0.51
CA ARG A 202 -9.88 -8.57 0.02
C ARG A 202 -10.00 -7.20 -0.65
N TRP A 203 -8.88 -6.64 -1.12
CA TRP A 203 -8.83 -5.36 -1.81
C TRP A 203 -9.40 -5.42 -3.23
N GLY A 204 -8.87 -6.34 -4.05
CA GLY A 204 -9.17 -6.44 -5.48
C GLY A 204 -9.35 -7.87 -5.99
N GLY A 205 -9.60 -8.83 -5.11
CA GLY A 205 -9.82 -10.23 -5.47
C GLY A 205 -8.56 -10.92 -6.00
N THR A 206 -8.79 -11.99 -6.75
CA THR A 206 -7.72 -12.75 -7.43
C THR A 206 -6.96 -11.90 -8.46
N PHE A 207 -7.57 -10.84 -8.99
CA PHE A 207 -6.91 -9.92 -9.92
C PHE A 207 -5.79 -9.13 -9.23
N ALA A 208 -6.02 -8.63 -8.00
CA ALA A 208 -4.98 -7.95 -7.24
C ALA A 208 -3.84 -8.90 -6.84
N ILE A 209 -4.15 -10.17 -6.50
CA ILE A 209 -3.12 -11.18 -6.23
C ILE A 209 -2.28 -11.45 -7.48
N ALA A 210 -2.93 -11.69 -8.61
CA ALA A 210 -2.25 -11.90 -9.88
C ALA A 210 -1.40 -10.68 -10.26
N GLY A 211 -1.91 -9.47 -10.01
CA GLY A 211 -1.18 -8.26 -10.32
C GLY A 211 -0.02 -7.94 -9.41
N PHE A 212 -0.03 -8.46 -8.19
CA PHE A 212 1.15 -8.44 -7.35
C PHE A 212 2.16 -9.51 -7.80
N LEU A 213 1.73 -10.76 -7.95
CA LEU A 213 2.62 -11.90 -8.23
C LEU A 213 3.26 -11.84 -9.61
N PHE A 214 2.49 -11.43 -10.62
CA PHE A 214 2.94 -11.30 -12.00
C PHE A 214 3.18 -9.83 -12.37
N ASN A 215 3.61 -9.02 -11.39
CA ASN A 215 4.13 -7.69 -11.67
C ASN A 215 5.51 -7.84 -12.32
N GLY A 216 5.55 -7.70 -13.64
CA GLY A 216 6.77 -7.81 -14.41
C GLY A 216 6.54 -7.63 -15.91
N GLY A 217 7.63 -7.28 -16.58
CA GLY A 217 7.70 -6.99 -17.99
C GLY A 217 7.53 -8.17 -18.96
N ILE A 218 7.56 -7.86 -20.27
CA ILE A 218 7.41 -8.87 -21.34
C ILE A 218 8.67 -9.70 -21.61
N ALA A 219 9.76 -9.53 -20.85
CA ALA A 219 11.00 -10.28 -21.07
C ALA A 219 10.80 -11.80 -21.02
N GLY A 220 9.95 -12.29 -20.10
CA GLY A 220 9.63 -13.71 -19.98
C GLY A 220 8.95 -14.34 -21.22
N PHE A 221 8.40 -13.53 -22.14
CA PHE A 221 7.82 -14.04 -23.39
C PHE A 221 8.90 -14.55 -24.37
N GLN A 222 10.18 -14.28 -24.13
CA GLN A 222 11.28 -14.90 -24.88
C GLN A 222 11.30 -16.43 -24.74
N PHE A 223 10.69 -16.98 -23.69
CA PHE A 223 10.45 -18.42 -23.57
C PHE A 223 9.76 -18.99 -24.80
N PHE A 224 8.78 -18.28 -25.39
CA PHE A 224 8.06 -18.77 -26.59
C PHE A 224 8.93 -18.80 -27.85
N LYS A 225 10.11 -18.18 -27.83
CA LYS A 225 11.08 -18.22 -28.93
C LYS A 225 12.20 -19.22 -28.67
N THR A 226 12.71 -19.24 -27.43
CA THR A 226 13.90 -20.01 -27.05
C THR A 226 13.58 -21.40 -26.50
N PHE A 227 12.36 -21.60 -25.98
CA PHE A 227 11.94 -22.76 -25.20
C PHE A 227 12.85 -23.06 -24.00
N GLN A 228 13.58 -22.05 -23.51
CA GLN A 228 14.49 -22.16 -22.38
C GLN A 228 14.02 -21.31 -21.21
N PHE A 229 14.06 -21.88 -20.01
CA PHE A 229 13.89 -21.13 -18.77
C PHE A 229 15.23 -20.49 -18.41
N LEU A 230 15.42 -19.24 -18.81
CA LEU A 230 16.61 -18.46 -18.49
C LEU A 230 16.45 -17.75 -17.14
N ASP A 231 17.53 -17.69 -16.37
CA ASP A 231 17.58 -16.88 -15.16
C ASP A 231 17.85 -15.42 -15.51
N TYR A 232 16.78 -14.64 -15.61
CA TYR A 232 16.85 -13.22 -15.87
C TYR A 232 17.10 -12.36 -14.62
N GLN A 233 17.30 -12.96 -13.43
CA GLN A 233 17.64 -12.22 -12.20
C GLN A 233 19.16 -12.09 -11.99
N GLY A 234 19.99 -12.89 -12.69
CA GLY A 234 21.45 -12.91 -12.54
C GLY A 234 22.21 -12.43 -13.78
N THR A 235 23.54 -12.42 -13.69
CA THR A 235 24.46 -12.05 -14.80
C THR A 235 24.50 -13.07 -15.94
N ALA A 236 23.79 -14.20 -15.81
CA ALA A 236 23.85 -15.32 -16.72
C ALA A 236 22.87 -15.22 -17.91
N ALA A 237 21.83 -14.38 -17.84
CA ALA A 237 20.94 -14.18 -18.98
C ALA A 237 21.58 -13.22 -19.99
N ASP A 238 22.09 -13.77 -21.09
CA ASP A 238 22.57 -13.01 -22.26
C ASP A 238 21.58 -13.16 -23.42
N ILE A 239 21.08 -12.04 -23.95
CA ILE A 239 20.51 -12.00 -25.31
C ILE A 239 21.28 -10.96 -26.11
N ALA A 240 21.89 -11.41 -27.21
CA ALA A 240 22.63 -10.56 -28.14
C ALA A 240 23.81 -9.79 -27.49
N HIS A 241 24.55 -10.44 -26.59
CA HIS A 241 25.68 -9.89 -25.84
C HIS A 241 25.31 -8.76 -24.89
N ARG A 242 24.11 -8.83 -24.30
CA ARG A 242 23.60 -7.89 -23.31
C ARG A 242 23.03 -8.68 -22.14
N GLN A 243 23.59 -8.44 -20.95
CA GLN A 243 23.04 -8.97 -19.71
C GLN A 243 21.60 -8.48 -19.52
N ILE A 244 20.69 -9.42 -19.27
CA ILE A 244 19.29 -9.15 -18.96
C ILE A 244 19.13 -9.28 -17.44
N ALA A 245 18.94 -8.14 -16.78
CA ALA A 245 18.52 -8.10 -15.39
C ALA A 245 17.01 -7.75 -15.34
N TRP A 246 16.15 -8.70 -15.73
CA TRP A 246 14.71 -8.54 -15.56
C TRP A 246 14.35 -8.78 -14.10
N LYS A 247 13.95 -7.74 -13.37
CA LYS A 247 13.68 -7.83 -11.94
C LYS A 247 12.18 -7.87 -11.66
N SER A 248 11.68 -8.99 -11.14
CA SER A 248 10.29 -9.09 -10.66
C SER A 248 10.18 -8.43 -9.30
N ILE A 249 9.24 -7.50 -9.11
CA ILE A 249 9.05 -6.77 -7.84
C ILE A 249 8.98 -7.72 -6.64
N VAL A 250 8.28 -8.84 -6.78
CA VAL A 250 8.13 -9.78 -5.68
C VAL A 250 9.47 -10.44 -5.30
N LEU A 251 10.33 -10.75 -6.26
CA LEU A 251 11.62 -11.39 -6.01
C LEU A 251 12.75 -10.41 -5.68
N SER A 252 12.73 -9.23 -6.30
CA SER A 252 13.79 -8.22 -6.19
C SER A 252 13.53 -7.18 -5.11
N MET A 253 12.30 -7.08 -4.61
CA MET A 253 11.92 -6.10 -3.58
C MET A 253 11.21 -6.74 -2.38
N LEU A 254 10.15 -7.55 -2.56
CA LEU A 254 9.44 -8.11 -1.38
C LEU A 254 10.36 -9.03 -0.55
N VAL A 255 11.10 -9.91 -1.22
CA VAL A 255 11.98 -10.88 -0.53
C VAL A 255 13.20 -10.20 0.08
N THR A 256 13.74 -9.20 -0.59
CA THR A 256 14.98 -8.50 -0.21
C THR A 256 14.73 -7.41 0.82
N GLN A 257 13.71 -6.58 0.60
CA GLN A 257 13.38 -5.43 1.44
C GLN A 257 12.35 -5.81 2.48
N ARG A 258 12.85 -6.26 3.62
CA ARG A 258 12.03 -6.82 4.69
C ARG A 258 10.96 -5.85 5.21
N GLY A 259 11.16 -4.53 5.09
CA GLY A 259 10.17 -3.52 5.47
C GLY A 259 8.79 -3.73 4.82
N TRP A 260 8.75 -4.29 3.60
CA TRP A 260 7.49 -4.64 2.91
C TRP A 260 6.70 -5.77 3.55
N LEU A 261 7.37 -6.65 4.30
CA LEU A 261 6.70 -7.74 5.01
C LEU A 261 5.68 -7.21 6.03
N TYR A 262 5.91 -6.01 6.56
CA TYR A 262 4.94 -5.29 7.38
C TYR A 262 4.15 -4.25 6.58
N ALA A 263 4.84 -3.48 5.73
CA ALA A 263 4.28 -2.30 5.10
C ALA A 263 3.11 -2.58 4.16
N ILE A 264 3.18 -3.67 3.37
CA ILE A 264 2.11 -4.02 2.44
C ILE A 264 0.84 -4.44 3.20
N PRO A 265 0.88 -5.39 4.16
CA PRO A 265 -0.29 -5.71 4.98
C PRO A 265 -0.86 -4.49 5.72
N ALA A 266 0.00 -3.67 6.33
CA ALA A 266 -0.40 -2.46 7.05
C ALA A 266 -1.10 -1.44 6.13
N GLY A 267 -0.50 -1.15 4.98
CA GLY A 267 -1.07 -0.26 3.98
C GLY A 267 -2.41 -0.75 3.45
N LEU A 268 -2.54 -2.06 3.16
CA LEU A 268 -3.79 -2.66 2.71
C LEU A 268 -4.89 -2.58 3.78
N VAL A 269 -4.55 -2.72 5.07
CA VAL A 269 -5.51 -2.52 6.18
C VAL A 269 -6.00 -1.08 6.22
N LEU A 270 -5.12 -0.08 6.08
CA LEU A 270 -5.49 1.33 6.07
C LEU A 270 -6.33 1.70 4.83
N LEU A 271 -5.94 1.25 3.64
CA LEU A 271 -6.71 1.46 2.42
C LEU A 271 -8.09 0.81 2.50
N TRP A 272 -8.16 -0.44 3.01
CA TRP A 272 -9.42 -1.12 3.28
C TRP A 272 -10.29 -0.33 4.28
N HIS A 273 -9.69 0.15 5.38
CA HIS A 273 -10.38 0.96 6.36
C HIS A 273 -11.01 2.20 5.74
N TRP A 274 -10.22 2.99 5.01
CA TRP A 274 -10.70 4.21 4.35
C TRP A 274 -11.76 3.91 3.32
N ARG A 275 -11.60 2.83 2.55
CA ARG A 275 -12.61 2.39 1.58
C ARG A 275 -13.95 2.09 2.26
N GLU A 276 -13.94 1.29 3.31
CA GLU A 276 -15.15 0.88 4.01
C GLU A 276 -15.80 2.03 4.78
N LYS A 277 -14.98 2.90 5.39
CA LYS A 277 -15.45 4.06 6.15
C LYS A 277 -16.14 5.09 5.26
N PHE A 278 -15.56 5.35 4.07
CA PHE A 278 -16.02 6.44 3.21
C PHE A 278 -16.80 6.00 1.97
N PHE A 279 -16.88 4.72 1.64
CA PHE A 279 -17.53 4.33 0.38
C PHE A 279 -18.42 3.08 0.47
N SER A 280 -18.58 2.46 1.64
CA SER A 280 -19.53 1.35 1.80
C SER A 280 -20.98 1.85 1.85
N GLN A 281 -21.89 1.08 1.23
CA GLN A 281 -23.27 1.44 0.88
C GLN A 281 -24.16 1.92 2.04
N GLY A 282 -23.77 1.70 3.30
CA GLY A 282 -24.46 2.25 4.48
C GLY A 282 -24.16 3.71 4.82
N ALA A 283 -23.24 4.37 4.11
CA ALA A 283 -22.93 5.80 4.31
C ALA A 283 -23.60 6.73 3.28
N ALA A 284 -24.43 6.16 2.38
CA ALA A 284 -25.09 6.87 1.29
C ALA A 284 -26.63 6.83 1.37
N VAL A 285 -27.23 6.16 2.36
CA VAL A 285 -28.66 6.28 2.68
C VAL A 285 -28.82 7.37 3.74
N SER A 286 -28.52 8.61 3.36
CA SER A 286 -29.18 9.76 3.96
C SER A 286 -30.25 10.14 2.94
N GLU A 287 -31.51 10.02 3.36
CA GLU A 287 -32.70 10.22 2.54
C GLU A 287 -32.64 11.50 1.68
N PRO A 288 -33.31 11.52 0.52
CA PRO A 288 -33.47 12.74 -0.24
C PRO A 288 -34.20 13.80 0.60
N PRO A 289 -33.88 15.10 0.45
CA PRO A 289 -34.55 16.18 1.18
C PRO A 289 -35.97 16.30 0.65
N GLY A 290 -36.92 15.67 1.33
CA GLY A 290 -38.30 15.64 0.87
C GLY A 290 -39.22 14.77 1.70
N THR A 291 -39.18 14.89 3.03
CA THR A 291 -40.34 14.62 3.91
C THR A 291 -40.00 15.23 5.27
N LEU A 292 -40.65 16.34 5.60
CA LEU A 292 -40.65 16.90 6.96
C LEU A 292 -41.61 16.05 7.80
N PRO A 293 -41.20 15.49 8.94
CA PRO A 293 -42.08 15.35 10.08
C PRO A 293 -41.91 16.60 10.94
N GLU A 294 -42.96 17.41 11.02
CA GLU A 294 -43.12 18.34 12.14
C GLU A 294 -43.10 17.51 13.42
N HIS A 295 -42.02 17.56 14.21
CA HIS A 295 -42.07 17.50 15.66
C HIS A 295 -40.78 18.06 16.25
N GLY A 296 -40.93 19.12 17.04
CA GLY A 296 -39.86 19.76 17.78
C GLY A 296 -39.29 18.83 18.85
N GLY A 297 -38.01 18.50 18.69
CA GLY A 297 -37.21 17.79 19.66
C GLY A 297 -35.75 17.83 19.21
N LEU A 298 -34.86 18.28 20.10
CA LEU A 298 -33.42 18.33 19.87
C LEU A 298 -32.86 16.90 19.85
N GLU A 299 -33.09 16.16 18.77
CA GLU A 299 -32.53 14.83 18.53
C GLU A 299 -31.00 14.94 18.38
N PRO A 300 -30.20 14.23 19.19
CA PRO A 300 -28.76 14.22 19.03
C PRO A 300 -28.41 13.55 17.70
N ALA A 301 -27.73 14.30 16.85
CA ALA A 301 -27.26 13.90 15.53
C ALA A 301 -26.76 12.45 15.49
N ALA A 302 -27.26 11.66 14.53
CA ALA A 302 -26.79 10.31 14.26
C ALA A 302 -25.24 10.30 14.20
N PRO A 303 -24.55 9.49 15.02
CA PRO A 303 -23.10 9.48 15.06
C PRO A 303 -22.57 9.06 13.69
N CYS A 304 -21.50 9.73 13.22
CA CYS A 304 -20.75 9.29 12.04
C CYS A 304 -20.53 7.77 12.15
N PRO A 305 -20.79 6.98 11.09
CA PRO A 305 -20.63 5.54 11.15
C PRO A 305 -19.23 5.22 11.68
N ARG A 306 -19.15 4.57 12.86
CA ARG A 306 -17.87 4.11 13.40
C ARG A 306 -17.23 3.25 12.29
N GLY A 307 -16.09 3.71 11.77
CA GLY A 307 -15.34 2.99 10.74
C GLY A 307 -14.95 1.59 11.23
N PRO A 308 -14.56 0.66 10.34
CA PRO A 308 -14.28 -0.71 10.75
C PRO A 308 -13.08 -0.84 11.68
N LEU A 309 -12.15 0.13 11.66
CA LEU A 309 -11.05 0.21 12.61
C LEU A 309 -11.30 1.33 13.62
N PRO A 310 -10.90 1.14 14.89
CA PRO A 310 -10.82 2.23 15.83
C PRO A 310 -9.67 3.19 15.46
N PHE A 311 -9.87 4.48 15.75
CA PHE A 311 -8.92 5.54 15.38
C PHE A 311 -7.52 5.33 15.95
N TRP A 312 -7.37 4.79 17.16
CA TRP A 312 -6.06 4.56 17.76
C TRP A 312 -5.25 3.49 17.00
N VAL A 313 -5.89 2.44 16.47
CA VAL A 313 -5.22 1.42 15.65
C VAL A 313 -4.75 2.06 14.35
N GLU A 314 -5.66 2.77 13.68
CA GLU A 314 -5.38 3.48 12.44
C GLU A 314 -4.21 4.46 12.60
N LEU A 315 -4.26 5.31 13.64
CA LEU A 315 -3.21 6.26 13.97
C LEU A 315 -1.89 5.56 14.29
N SER A 316 -1.92 4.50 15.11
CA SER A 316 -0.70 3.78 15.48
C SER A 316 -0.01 3.17 14.27
N ILE A 317 -0.76 2.56 13.34
CA ILE A 317 -0.22 1.91 12.15
C ILE A 317 0.33 2.95 11.17
N TYR A 318 -0.42 4.04 10.94
CA TYR A 318 0.01 5.10 10.02
C TYR A 318 1.20 5.90 10.57
N ALA A 319 1.18 6.27 11.85
CA ALA A 319 2.21 7.10 12.45
C ALA A 319 3.55 6.36 12.58
N SER A 320 3.54 5.06 12.91
CA SER A 320 4.78 4.26 13.01
C SER A 320 5.32 3.78 11.67
N MET A 321 4.59 3.99 10.58
CA MET A 321 4.97 3.56 9.23
C MET A 321 6.41 3.93 8.83
N PRO A 322 6.96 5.11 9.17
CA PRO A 322 8.36 5.45 8.90
C PRO A 322 9.40 4.54 9.55
N LEU A 323 9.08 3.87 10.68
CA LEU A 323 9.97 2.86 11.27
C LEU A 323 10.11 1.63 10.38
N PHE A 324 9.08 1.30 9.60
CA PHE A 324 9.05 0.08 8.81
C PHE A 324 9.36 0.34 7.34
N HIS A 325 8.79 1.41 6.77
CA HIS A 325 8.95 1.71 5.35
C HIS A 325 8.54 3.15 4.97
N MET A 326 9.54 4.00 4.68
CA MET A 326 9.33 5.42 4.37
C MET A 326 8.49 5.66 3.10
N HIS A 327 8.71 4.91 2.01
CA HIS A 327 7.96 5.14 0.77
C HIS A 327 6.47 4.79 0.90
N THR A 328 6.13 3.79 1.71
CA THR A 328 4.71 3.47 1.99
C THR A 328 4.08 4.55 2.84
N PHE A 329 4.81 5.12 3.80
CA PHE A 329 4.35 6.30 4.53
C PHE A 329 4.09 7.49 3.60
N ILE A 330 4.98 7.77 2.65
CA ILE A 330 4.79 8.82 1.64
C ILE A 330 3.55 8.53 0.78
N ALA A 331 3.41 7.31 0.26
CA ALA A 331 2.26 6.91 -0.55
C ALA A 331 0.93 7.10 0.19
N LEU A 332 0.83 6.64 1.44
CA LEU A 332 -0.36 6.82 2.28
C LEU A 332 -0.61 8.29 2.61
N THR A 333 0.44 9.07 2.80
CA THR A 333 0.33 10.52 3.01
C THR A 333 -0.23 11.21 1.76
N ILE A 334 0.20 10.82 0.56
CA ILE A 334 -0.37 11.30 -0.70
C ILE A 334 -1.87 10.95 -0.79
N VAL A 335 -2.27 9.72 -0.39
CA VAL A 335 -3.70 9.34 -0.34
C VAL A 335 -4.49 10.27 0.58
N LEU A 336 -3.98 10.57 1.78
CA LEU A 336 -4.63 11.49 2.72
C LEU A 336 -4.67 12.92 2.19
N ILE A 337 -3.59 13.40 1.58
CA ILE A 337 -3.51 14.73 0.96
C ILE A 337 -4.54 14.85 -0.16
N VAL A 338 -4.58 13.91 -1.10
CA VAL A 338 -5.59 13.87 -2.16
C VAL A 338 -7.01 13.81 -1.55
N GLY A 339 -7.18 13.04 -0.47
CA GLY A 339 -8.37 13.00 0.35
C GLY A 339 -8.85 14.37 0.86
N MET A 340 -7.92 15.24 1.28
CA MET A 340 -8.25 16.59 1.75
C MET A 340 -8.84 17.48 0.64
N PHE A 341 -8.51 17.22 -0.62
CA PHE A 341 -8.88 18.06 -1.76
C PHE A 341 -10.15 17.62 -2.48
N PHE A 342 -10.72 16.44 -2.19
CA PHE A 342 -11.90 15.94 -2.88
C PHE A 342 -13.19 16.73 -2.61
N GLU A 343 -13.42 17.09 -1.35
CA GLU A 343 -14.66 17.73 -0.90
C GLU A 343 -14.49 19.25 -0.92
N ARG A 344 -15.55 19.98 -1.28
CA ARG A 344 -15.50 21.44 -1.47
C ARG A 344 -15.06 22.10 -0.16
N ALA A 345 -14.14 23.06 -0.22
CA ALA A 345 -13.73 23.84 0.94
C ALA A 345 -14.77 24.89 1.34
N SER A 346 -16.01 24.45 1.59
CA SER A 346 -17.09 25.29 2.14
C SER A 346 -16.66 26.01 3.41
N GLU A 347 -15.75 25.40 4.18
CA GLU A 347 -15.09 25.97 5.37
C GLU A 347 -14.21 27.18 5.03
N LEU A 348 -13.41 27.12 3.97
CA LEU A 348 -12.61 28.27 3.52
C LEU A 348 -13.53 29.39 3.02
N THR A 349 -14.58 29.05 2.27
CA THR A 349 -15.58 30.05 1.85
C THR A 349 -16.30 30.65 3.06
N PHE A 350 -16.63 29.85 4.07
CA PHE A 350 -17.25 30.31 5.32
C PHE A 350 -16.29 31.22 6.11
N ILE A 351 -15.02 30.85 6.27
CA ILE A 351 -14.01 31.67 6.94
C ILE A 351 -13.78 32.97 6.17
N ILE A 352 -13.66 32.93 4.84
CA ILE A 352 -13.52 34.12 4.00
C ILE A 352 -14.74 35.02 4.13
N ASN A 353 -15.96 34.46 4.10
CA ASN A 353 -17.19 35.22 4.28
C ASN A 353 -17.32 35.79 5.70
N LEU A 354 -16.88 35.05 6.72
CA LEU A 354 -16.88 35.50 8.12
C LEU A 354 -15.87 36.63 8.34
N VAL A 355 -14.69 36.53 7.75
CA VAL A 355 -13.67 37.60 7.75
C VAL A 355 -14.18 38.82 7.00
N ARG A 356 -14.83 38.62 5.84
CA ARG A 356 -15.42 39.71 5.05
C ARG A 356 -16.58 40.40 5.77
N ALA A 357 -17.38 39.66 6.53
CA ALA A 357 -18.55 40.20 7.24
C ALA A 357 -18.22 40.77 8.62
N SER A 358 -17.25 40.20 9.34
CA SER A 358 -17.03 40.46 10.78
C SER A 358 -15.59 40.82 11.14
N GLY A 359 -14.67 40.89 10.17
CA GLY A 359 -13.25 41.10 10.40
C GLY A 359 -12.60 40.01 11.27
N ILE A 360 -11.42 40.30 11.81
CA ILE A 360 -10.64 39.39 12.67
C ILE A 360 -11.38 39.06 13.98
N ALA A 361 -12.27 39.95 14.45
CA ALA A 361 -13.13 39.72 15.62
C ALA A 361 -14.15 38.58 15.41
N GLY A 362 -14.58 38.32 14.17
CA GLY A 362 -15.39 37.15 13.81
C GLY A 362 -14.65 35.83 14.01
N ILE A 363 -13.36 35.78 13.68
CA ILE A 363 -12.50 34.62 13.94
C ILE A 363 -12.34 34.41 15.45
N GLY A 364 -12.11 35.49 16.22
CA GLY A 364 -12.02 35.40 17.69
C GLY A 364 -13.27 34.82 18.35
N ARG A 365 -14.46 35.15 17.84
CA ARG A 365 -15.73 34.54 18.30
C ARG A 365 -15.87 33.06 17.96
N LEU A 366 -15.37 32.64 16.79
CA LEU A 366 -15.37 31.25 16.36
C LEU A 366 -14.39 30.37 17.18
N VAL A 367 -13.23 30.93 17.53
CA VAL A 367 -12.24 30.28 18.39
C VAL A 367 -12.75 30.14 19.83
N SER A 368 -13.51 31.12 20.32
CA SER A 368 -14.10 31.09 21.67
C SER A 368 -15.37 30.23 21.80
N HIS A 369 -16.00 29.82 20.69
CA HIS A 369 -17.21 28.97 20.68
C HIS A 369 -17.00 27.64 19.94
N PRO A 370 -16.31 26.66 20.57
CA PRO A 370 -15.97 25.38 19.94
C PRO A 370 -17.19 24.52 19.56
N LYS A 371 -18.38 24.82 20.11
CA LYS A 371 -19.64 24.11 19.78
C LYS A 371 -20.10 24.30 18.34
N MET A 372 -19.67 25.35 17.63
CA MET A 372 -20.03 25.61 16.23
C MET A 372 -19.15 24.87 15.23
N TRP A 373 -17.98 24.38 15.64
CA TRP A 373 -17.04 23.69 14.75
C TRP A 373 -17.63 22.42 14.12
N PRO A 374 -18.29 21.51 14.86
CA PRO A 374 -18.86 20.29 14.29
C PRO A 374 -19.87 20.53 13.16
N GLU A 375 -20.58 21.66 13.17
CA GLU A 375 -21.56 22.03 12.14
C GLU A 375 -20.89 22.57 10.86
N ILE A 376 -19.80 23.32 11.01
CA ILE A 376 -19.00 23.87 9.90
C ILE A 376 -18.26 22.75 9.15
N PHE A 377 -17.73 21.75 9.89
CA PHE A 377 -17.01 20.60 9.33
C PHE A 377 -17.91 19.39 9.03
N ARG A 378 -19.25 19.58 9.00
CA ARG A 378 -20.23 18.48 8.84
C ARG A 378 -20.32 17.94 7.41
N GLY A 379 -20.04 18.80 6.42
CA GLY A 379 -20.19 18.49 5.00
C GLY A 379 -19.00 17.82 4.31
N ALA A 380 -17.90 17.54 5.03
CA ALA A 380 -16.67 17.01 4.44
C ALA A 380 -16.00 15.92 5.31
N PRO A 381 -16.62 14.73 5.42
CA PRO A 381 -16.12 13.65 6.28
C PRO A 381 -14.75 13.10 5.87
N ILE A 382 -14.42 13.09 4.56
CA ILE A 382 -13.12 12.59 4.08
C ILE A 382 -12.04 13.61 4.44
N ARG A 383 -12.26 14.90 4.13
CA ARG A 383 -11.30 15.97 4.44
C ARG A 383 -11.03 16.05 5.94
N ARG A 384 -12.09 16.07 6.76
CA ARG A 384 -11.96 16.18 8.23
C ARG A 384 -11.15 15.02 8.80
N HIS A 385 -11.42 13.80 8.34
CA HIS A 385 -10.67 12.63 8.78
C HIS A 385 -9.21 12.68 8.35
N ALA A 386 -8.93 13.03 7.08
CA ALA A 386 -7.58 13.15 6.58
C ALA A 386 -6.78 14.21 7.36
N ALA A 387 -7.38 15.38 7.60
CA ALA A 387 -6.77 16.44 8.41
C ALA A 387 -6.52 15.98 9.86
N ALA A 388 -7.51 15.36 10.50
CA ALA A 388 -7.36 14.83 11.87
C ALA A 388 -6.26 13.78 11.95
N MET A 389 -6.16 12.89 10.96
CA MET A 389 -5.12 11.87 10.90
C MET A 389 -3.73 12.50 10.73
N LEU A 390 -3.56 13.42 9.78
CA LEU A 390 -2.29 14.10 9.54
C LEU A 390 -1.83 14.91 10.75
N ILE A 391 -2.75 15.63 11.41
CA ILE A 391 -2.44 16.41 12.62
C ILE A 391 -2.06 15.49 13.77
N ALA A 392 -2.86 14.45 14.05
CA ALA A 392 -2.60 13.52 15.15
C ALA A 392 -1.32 12.71 14.93
N ALA A 393 -1.02 12.35 13.68
CA ALA A 393 0.17 11.60 13.32
C ALA A 393 1.43 12.46 13.23
N PHE A 394 1.32 13.80 13.16
CA PHE A 394 2.46 14.67 12.92
C PHE A 394 3.60 14.43 13.91
N ILE A 395 3.37 14.57 15.21
CA ILE A 395 4.39 14.37 16.24
C ILE A 395 4.97 12.94 16.21
N PRO A 396 4.16 11.87 16.33
CA PRO A 396 4.73 10.52 16.36
C PRO A 396 5.41 10.12 15.05
N ALA A 397 4.86 10.47 13.88
CA ALA A 397 5.50 10.16 12.60
C ALA A 397 6.81 10.93 12.42
N THR A 398 6.85 12.22 12.78
CA THR A 398 8.07 13.02 12.76
C THR A 398 9.14 12.44 13.70
N PHE A 399 8.75 11.95 14.88
CA PHE A 399 9.69 11.26 15.79
C PHE A 399 10.30 10.01 15.14
N PHE A 400 9.48 9.21 14.45
CA PHE A 400 9.98 8.01 13.79
C PHE A 400 10.81 8.29 12.54
N VAL A 401 10.48 9.34 11.77
CA VAL A 401 11.35 9.83 10.69
C VAL A 401 12.67 10.33 11.28
N TRP A 402 12.62 11.13 12.35
CA TRP A 402 13.79 11.63 13.05
C TRP A 402 14.72 10.48 13.50
N LEU A 403 14.17 9.39 14.02
CA LEU A 403 14.94 8.20 14.38
C LEU A 403 15.60 7.52 13.15
N THR A 404 14.83 7.24 12.10
CA THR A 404 15.33 6.46 10.95
C THR A 404 16.20 7.27 9.99
N THR A 405 16.22 8.59 10.13
CA THR A 405 17.00 9.51 9.31
C THR A 405 18.18 10.13 10.05
N ASP A 406 18.61 9.54 11.17
CA ASP A 406 19.70 10.09 11.98
C ASP A 406 19.45 11.57 12.31
N GLN A 407 18.33 11.85 12.98
CA GLN A 407 17.95 13.20 13.37
C GLN A 407 17.81 14.18 12.20
N PHE A 408 17.34 13.70 11.04
CA PHE A 408 17.30 14.43 9.77
C PHE A 408 18.67 14.73 9.12
N HIS A 409 19.76 14.10 9.58
CA HIS A 409 21.08 14.19 8.94
C HIS A 409 21.24 13.23 7.76
N ALA A 410 20.37 12.23 7.61
CA ALA A 410 20.31 11.46 6.38
C ALA A 410 20.01 12.42 5.23
N ALA A 411 20.84 12.38 4.17
CA ALA A 411 20.64 13.22 3.01
C ALA A 411 19.21 13.07 2.51
N SER A 412 18.45 14.16 2.48
CA SER A 412 17.13 14.20 1.88
C SER A 412 17.30 14.00 0.38
N VAL A 413 17.05 12.80 -0.12
CA VAL A 413 17.13 12.52 -1.56
C VAL A 413 15.80 12.84 -2.23
N LEU A 414 15.16 13.95 -1.87
CA LEU A 414 14.10 14.54 -2.69
C LEU A 414 14.78 15.29 -3.84
N LYS A 415 14.97 14.58 -4.95
CA LYS A 415 15.61 15.14 -6.14
C LYS A 415 14.60 15.14 -7.28
N TRP A 416 14.28 16.34 -7.76
CA TRP A 416 13.51 16.50 -8.98
C TRP A 416 14.32 15.94 -10.16
N HIS A 417 13.82 14.86 -10.76
CA HIS A 417 14.45 14.19 -11.90
C HIS A 417 13.37 13.51 -12.75
N PRO A 418 12.66 14.27 -13.60
CA PRO A 418 11.60 13.76 -14.47
C PRO A 418 12.09 12.62 -15.36
N GLY A 419 11.43 11.45 -15.27
CA GLY A 419 11.80 10.32 -16.12
C GLY A 419 13.10 9.64 -15.70
N TRP A 420 13.57 9.83 -14.47
CA TRP A 420 14.82 9.24 -13.95
C TRP A 420 14.95 7.73 -14.21
N ALA A 421 13.83 6.99 -14.17
CA ALA A 421 13.82 5.56 -14.41
C ALA A 421 14.24 5.23 -15.85
N GLN A 422 13.94 6.10 -16.82
CA GLN A 422 14.28 5.95 -18.24
C GLN A 422 15.75 6.25 -18.53
N ASP A 423 16.36 7.14 -17.74
CA ASP A 423 17.77 7.53 -17.86
C ASP A 423 18.72 6.56 -17.12
N SER A 424 18.17 5.73 -16.24
CA SER A 424 18.93 4.73 -15.48
C SER A 424 19.61 3.73 -16.42
N SER A 425 20.90 3.50 -16.23
CA SER A 425 21.63 2.45 -16.97
C SER A 425 21.15 1.04 -16.61
N GLU A 426 20.55 0.85 -15.43
CA GLU A 426 20.04 -0.44 -14.97
C GLU A 426 18.58 -0.69 -15.37
N LEU A 427 17.73 0.35 -15.39
CA LEU A 427 16.30 0.23 -15.72
C LEU A 427 15.99 0.56 -17.18
N GLY A 428 16.75 1.49 -17.77
CA GLY A 428 16.54 2.07 -19.10
C GLY A 428 17.00 1.19 -20.27
N ALA A 429 17.57 0.02 -19.99
CA ALA A 429 18.14 -0.85 -21.02
C ALA A 429 17.10 -1.14 -22.14
N PRO A 430 17.40 -0.77 -23.41
CA PRO A 430 16.45 -0.83 -24.50
C PRO A 430 16.40 -2.27 -25.03
N TYR A 431 15.65 -3.15 -24.35
CA TYR A 431 15.50 -4.55 -24.75
C TYR A 431 14.62 -4.70 -26.00
N PHE A 432 13.71 -3.76 -26.24
CA PHE A 432 12.75 -3.82 -27.36
C PHE A 432 12.57 -2.44 -27.99
N ARG A 433 12.93 -2.29 -29.27
CA ARG A 433 12.50 -1.14 -30.07
C ARG A 433 11.10 -1.42 -30.61
N LEU A 434 10.10 -0.73 -30.06
CA LEU A 434 8.74 -0.73 -30.58
C LEU A 434 8.67 0.22 -31.79
N GLY A 435 8.27 -0.34 -32.94
CA GLY A 435 7.85 0.40 -34.14
C GLY A 435 8.90 0.51 -35.27
N PRO A 436 8.46 0.60 -36.54
CA PRO A 436 9.34 0.99 -37.65
C PRO A 436 9.83 2.43 -37.45
N LYS A 437 11.07 2.70 -37.83
CA LYS A 437 11.72 4.02 -37.74
C LYS A 437 10.96 5.11 -38.52
N ASP A 438 10.16 4.69 -39.50
CA ASP A 438 9.55 5.54 -40.53
C ASP A 438 8.01 5.40 -40.57
N PHE A 439 7.32 5.76 -39.49
CA PHE A 439 5.86 5.91 -39.50
C PHE A 439 5.49 7.37 -39.84
N GLY A 440 4.96 7.67 -41.04
CA GLY A 440 4.52 9.03 -41.39
C GLY A 440 4.02 9.26 -42.81
N SER A 441 3.02 10.15 -42.93
CA SER A 441 2.49 10.77 -44.16
C SER A 441 3.15 12.15 -44.36
N SER A 442 3.35 12.59 -45.61
CA SER A 442 3.98 13.88 -45.99
C SER A 442 3.17 15.14 -45.65
N THR A 443 2.11 15.04 -44.86
CA THR A 443 1.28 16.17 -44.43
C THR A 443 1.84 16.82 -43.17
N MET A 444 1.61 18.12 -42.97
CA MET A 444 2.04 18.85 -41.76
C MET A 444 1.52 18.20 -40.47
N PHE A 445 0.28 17.69 -40.49
CA PHE A 445 -0.30 16.91 -39.39
C PHE A 445 0.40 15.55 -39.21
N GLY A 446 0.77 14.88 -40.31
CA GLY A 446 1.56 13.66 -40.30
C GLY A 446 2.95 13.83 -39.68
N GLN A 447 3.62 14.96 -39.97
CA GLN A 447 4.92 15.30 -39.36
C GLN A 447 4.81 15.59 -37.86
N LEU A 448 3.76 16.30 -37.41
CA LEU A 448 3.51 16.54 -35.99
C LEU A 448 3.23 15.24 -35.23
N LEU A 449 2.40 14.36 -35.81
CA LEU A 449 2.13 13.04 -35.25
C LEU A 449 3.39 12.18 -35.20
N GLN A 450 4.19 12.17 -36.27
CA GLN A 450 5.46 11.44 -36.33
C GLN A 450 6.45 11.96 -35.29
N LYS A 451 6.56 13.28 -35.12
CA LYS A 451 7.42 13.89 -34.09
C LYS A 451 6.96 13.53 -32.68
N THR A 452 5.65 13.54 -32.43
CA THR A 452 5.06 13.15 -31.13
C THR A 452 5.24 11.66 -30.86
N TRP A 453 5.05 10.82 -31.88
CA TRP A 453 5.24 9.38 -31.82
C TRP A 453 6.70 9.03 -31.51
N ASN A 454 7.64 9.51 -32.33
CA ASN A 454 9.06 9.21 -32.19
C ASN A 454 9.70 9.87 -30.95
N GLY A 455 9.23 11.05 -30.56
CA GLY A 455 9.83 11.83 -29.48
C GLY A 455 9.28 11.52 -28.08
N VAL A 456 8.04 11.07 -27.96
CA VAL A 456 7.37 10.92 -26.65
C VAL A 456 6.75 9.53 -26.48
N ILE A 457 5.90 9.11 -27.44
CA ILE A 457 5.08 7.91 -27.27
C ILE A 457 5.93 6.64 -27.39
N ALA A 458 6.73 6.51 -28.45
CA ALA A 458 7.56 5.33 -28.67
C ALA A 458 8.60 5.15 -27.56
N PRO A 459 9.37 6.17 -27.12
CA PRO A 459 10.29 6.03 -25.99
C PRO A 459 9.60 5.63 -24.68
N PHE A 460 8.41 6.19 -24.41
CA PHE A 460 7.61 5.80 -23.24
C PHE A 460 7.27 4.31 -23.27
N PHE A 461 6.65 3.81 -24.34
CA PHE A 461 6.28 2.39 -24.41
C PHE A 461 7.50 1.47 -24.52
N GLN A 462 8.60 1.91 -25.12
CA GLN A 462 9.87 1.18 -25.17
C GLN A 462 10.49 0.96 -23.79
N PHE A 463 10.24 1.86 -22.85
CA PHE A 463 10.67 1.68 -21.46
C PHE A 463 9.65 0.90 -20.63
N TRP A 464 8.39 1.35 -20.63
CA TRP A 464 7.40 0.85 -19.68
C TRP A 464 6.86 -0.54 -20.04
N LEU A 465 6.70 -0.88 -21.32
CA LEU A 465 6.16 -2.18 -21.72
C LEU A 465 7.16 -3.33 -21.46
N PRO A 466 8.46 -3.18 -21.75
CA PRO A 466 9.47 -4.18 -21.37
C PRO A 466 9.64 -4.40 -19.88
N ASN A 467 9.39 -3.38 -19.05
CA ASN A 467 9.59 -3.44 -17.61
C ASN A 467 8.33 -3.85 -16.83
N PHE A 468 7.15 -3.40 -17.25
CA PHE A 468 5.88 -3.59 -16.54
C PHE A 468 4.81 -4.34 -17.37
N GLY A 469 5.08 -4.63 -18.64
CA GLY A 469 4.25 -5.50 -19.46
C GLY A 469 2.83 -5.00 -19.61
N LEU A 470 1.86 -5.92 -19.52
CA LEU A 470 0.44 -5.61 -19.71
C LEU A 470 -0.13 -4.64 -18.64
N TRP A 471 0.60 -4.37 -17.55
CA TRP A 471 0.17 -3.40 -16.55
C TRP A 471 0.05 -1.99 -17.12
N VAL A 472 0.89 -1.61 -18.08
CA VAL A 472 0.86 -0.28 -18.70
C VAL A 472 -0.45 -0.03 -19.44
N PRO A 473 -0.86 -0.83 -20.45
CA PRO A 473 -2.13 -0.62 -21.13
C PRO A 473 -3.34 -0.83 -20.21
N LEU A 474 -3.26 -1.74 -19.22
CA LEU A 474 -4.34 -1.92 -18.24
C LEU A 474 -4.54 -0.70 -17.34
N ALA A 475 -3.46 -0.08 -16.86
CA ALA A 475 -3.50 1.14 -16.06
C ALA A 475 -4.05 2.32 -16.88
N MET A 476 -3.57 2.49 -18.13
CA MET A 476 -4.10 3.51 -19.04
C MET A 476 -5.59 3.30 -19.32
N GLY A 477 -6.01 2.06 -19.56
CA GLY A 477 -7.41 1.71 -19.72
C GLY A 477 -8.26 2.02 -18.49
N LEU A 478 -7.73 1.76 -17.29
CA LEU A 478 -8.39 2.10 -16.03
C LEU A 478 -8.57 3.61 -15.85
N VAL A 479 -7.52 4.40 -16.10
CA VAL A 479 -7.58 5.87 -16.04
C VAL A 479 -8.59 6.40 -17.07
N GLY A 480 -8.58 5.86 -18.29
CA GLY A 480 -9.54 6.21 -19.34
C GLY A 480 -10.99 5.88 -18.96
N MET A 481 -11.23 4.70 -18.37
CA MET A 481 -12.55 4.30 -17.87
C MET A 481 -13.04 5.20 -16.73
N VAL A 482 -12.15 5.59 -15.82
CA VAL A 482 -12.48 6.53 -14.74
C VAL A 482 -12.81 7.90 -15.30
N GLY A 483 -12.01 8.43 -16.23
CA GLY A 483 -12.30 9.68 -16.94
C GLY A 483 -13.64 9.66 -17.66
N TRP A 484 -13.93 8.55 -18.37
CA TRP A 484 -15.22 8.34 -19.03
C TRP A 484 -16.39 8.32 -18.03
N ARG A 485 -16.22 7.66 -16.88
CA ARG A 485 -17.24 7.63 -15.81
C ARG A 485 -17.47 9.00 -15.20
N ILE A 486 -16.41 9.78 -14.95
CA ILE A 486 -16.51 11.18 -14.49
C ILE A 486 -17.37 11.97 -15.47
N TRP A 487 -17.08 11.87 -16.77
CA TRP A 487 -17.82 12.56 -17.81
C TRP A 487 -19.29 12.13 -17.88
N LYS A 488 -19.58 10.82 -17.91
CA LYS A 488 -20.94 10.28 -17.98
C LYS A 488 -21.78 10.61 -16.75
N ARG A 489 -21.19 10.54 -15.55
CA ARG A 489 -21.88 10.85 -14.29
C ARG A 489 -21.93 12.34 -13.98
N LYS A 490 -21.28 13.17 -14.80
CA LYS A 490 -21.12 14.62 -14.58
C LYS A 490 -20.62 14.94 -13.16
N TRP A 491 -19.75 14.10 -12.60
CA TRP A 491 -19.19 14.32 -11.27
C TRP A 491 -18.42 15.64 -11.27
N ARG A 492 -18.67 16.50 -10.28
CA ARG A 492 -18.03 17.80 -10.17
C ARG A 492 -17.09 17.83 -8.98
N TRP A 493 -15.98 18.54 -9.16
CA TRP A 493 -15.04 18.79 -8.07
C TRP A 493 -15.76 19.45 -6.88
N GLY A 494 -15.54 18.89 -5.68
CA GLY A 494 -16.18 19.33 -4.45
C GLY A 494 -17.36 18.48 -4.00
N GLU A 495 -17.89 17.62 -4.87
CA GLU A 495 -18.81 16.53 -4.49
C GLU A 495 -18.01 15.31 -4.02
N ARG A 496 -18.59 14.51 -3.12
CA ARG A 496 -17.96 13.26 -2.65
C ARG A 496 -17.68 12.34 -3.85
N PRO A 497 -16.41 11.97 -4.11
CA PRO A 497 -16.07 11.14 -5.26
C PRO A 497 -16.60 9.71 -5.06
N PRO A 498 -16.91 9.00 -6.16
CA PRO A 498 -16.95 7.54 -6.16
C PRO A 498 -15.60 6.93 -5.75
N ALA A 499 -15.62 5.73 -5.14
CA ALA A 499 -14.42 5.08 -4.62
C ALA A 499 -13.34 4.84 -5.69
N ASP A 500 -13.76 4.42 -6.88
CA ASP A 500 -12.87 4.18 -8.02
C ASP A 500 -12.13 5.46 -8.44
N ILE A 501 -12.83 6.60 -8.50
CA ILE A 501 -12.21 7.90 -8.78
C ILE A 501 -11.23 8.27 -7.66
N ALA A 502 -11.63 8.09 -6.40
CA ALA A 502 -10.82 8.50 -5.26
C ALA A 502 -9.46 7.78 -5.21
N PHE A 503 -9.48 6.45 -5.33
CA PHE A 503 -8.25 5.66 -5.28
C PHE A 503 -7.42 5.72 -6.56
N VAL A 504 -8.04 5.82 -7.74
CA VAL A 504 -7.29 5.95 -9.00
C VAL A 504 -6.61 7.31 -9.09
N LEU A 505 -7.24 8.41 -8.66
CA LEU A 505 -6.59 9.72 -8.64
C LEU A 505 -5.39 9.72 -7.69
N ALA A 506 -5.53 9.13 -6.50
CA ALA A 506 -4.41 8.99 -5.57
C ALA A 506 -3.27 8.13 -6.16
N ALA A 507 -3.59 7.03 -6.84
CA ALA A 507 -2.60 6.20 -7.52
C ALA A 507 -1.86 6.95 -8.64
N VAL A 508 -2.57 7.75 -9.45
CA VAL A 508 -1.96 8.61 -10.49
C VAL A 508 -1.04 9.64 -9.86
N MET A 509 -1.42 10.25 -8.74
CA MET A 509 -0.57 11.20 -8.02
C MET A 509 0.68 10.52 -7.43
N ILE A 510 0.55 9.34 -6.85
CA ILE A 510 1.68 8.55 -6.34
C ILE A 510 2.64 8.20 -7.48
N PHE A 511 2.13 7.68 -8.59
CA PHE A 511 2.94 7.37 -9.77
C PHE A 511 3.61 8.64 -10.33
N GLY A 512 2.89 9.76 -10.39
CA GLY A 512 3.44 11.05 -10.81
C GLY A 512 4.61 11.49 -9.92
N VAL A 513 4.44 11.47 -8.59
CA VAL A 513 5.53 11.79 -7.66
C VAL A 513 6.71 10.83 -7.87
N GLY A 514 6.46 9.52 -7.95
CA GLY A 514 7.51 8.53 -8.22
C GLY A 514 8.23 8.75 -9.55
N TYR A 515 7.53 9.23 -10.59
CA TYR A 515 8.09 9.50 -11.92
C TYR A 515 8.94 10.76 -11.98
N PHE A 516 8.53 11.81 -11.24
CA PHE A 516 9.16 13.12 -11.30
C PHE A 516 10.20 13.36 -10.20
N VAL A 517 10.14 12.61 -9.10
CA VAL A 517 10.94 12.84 -7.90
C VAL A 517 11.61 11.53 -7.48
N GLN A 518 12.94 11.53 -7.51
CA GLN A 518 13.69 10.56 -6.73
C GLN A 518 13.48 10.88 -5.25
N THR A 519 13.23 9.85 -4.45
CA THR A 519 12.99 9.83 -3.00
C THR A 519 14.07 9.04 -2.24
N ALA A 520 14.98 8.37 -2.95
CA ALA A 520 16.06 7.55 -2.41
C ALA A 520 17.35 7.64 -3.25
N PRO A 521 18.54 7.44 -2.65
CA PRO A 521 19.83 7.55 -3.34
C PRO A 521 20.05 6.42 -4.36
N TRP A 522 19.55 5.23 -4.07
CA TRP A 522 19.62 4.08 -4.96
C TRP A 522 18.43 4.10 -5.92
N GLU A 523 18.67 4.01 -7.22
CA GLU A 523 17.62 4.08 -8.25
C GLU A 523 16.51 3.05 -8.02
N TRP A 524 16.88 1.81 -7.66
CA TRP A 524 15.93 0.75 -7.32
C TRP A 524 15.03 1.09 -6.14
N ASP A 525 15.53 1.83 -5.15
CA ASP A 525 14.72 2.18 -3.99
C ASP A 525 13.56 3.13 -4.35
N ASN A 526 13.72 3.92 -5.42
CA ASN A 526 12.70 4.83 -5.91
C ASN A 526 11.52 4.10 -6.56
N LEU A 527 11.72 2.87 -7.08
CA LEU A 527 10.64 2.03 -7.59
C LEU A 527 9.67 1.60 -6.49
N LYS A 528 10.02 1.72 -5.21
CA LYS A 528 9.11 1.34 -4.12
C LYS A 528 7.85 2.20 -4.04
N LEU A 529 7.91 3.41 -4.58
CA LEU A 529 6.78 4.33 -4.60
C LEU A 529 5.88 4.09 -5.83
N MET A 530 6.46 3.65 -6.95
CA MET A 530 5.75 3.31 -8.19
C MET A 530 5.03 1.97 -8.06
#